data_AF-A0A5U3B6I9-F1
#
_entry.id   AF-A0A5U3B6I9-F1
#
_cell.length_a   1.000
_cell.length_b   1.000
_cell.length_c   1.000
_cell.angle_alpha   90.00
_cell.angle_beta   90.00
_cell.angle_gamma   90.00
#
_symmetry.space_group_name_H-M   'P 1'
#
loop_
_entity.id
_entity.type
_entity.pdbx_description
1 polymer ?
#
loop_
_entity_poly.entity_id
_entity_poly.type
_entity_poly.pdbx_seq_one_letter_code
_entity_poly.pdbx_strand_id
1 'polypeptide(L)'
;MSKATEQNDKLKRAIIISAVLHIILFAVLIWSSFDEHIEASAGGGGGSAIDAVMVDPGAVVQQYNRQQDQQASARRAEEERKKLQQQQAEELQQKQAAEQERLKQLEKERLAAQEQQKQAEEAAKLAQQ
;
A
#
# COMPACT_ATOMS: atom_id res chain seq x y z
N MET A 1 10.77 46.56 -15.11
CA MET A 1 10.47 45.23 -14.52
C MET A 1 8.99 45.02 -14.17
N SER A 2 8.08 45.97 -14.39
CA SER A 2 6.68 45.89 -13.91
C SER A 2 5.68 45.16 -14.82
N LYS A 3 6.05 44.87 -16.07
CA LYS A 3 5.18 44.19 -17.05
C LYS A 3 5.11 42.67 -16.84
N ALA A 4 6.19 42.08 -16.33
CA ALA A 4 6.28 40.63 -16.09
C ALA A 4 5.46 40.19 -14.87
N THR A 5 5.32 41.05 -13.86
CA THR A 5 4.50 40.79 -12.66
C THR A 5 3.01 40.82 -12.98
N GLU A 6 2.55 41.76 -13.81
CA GLU A 6 1.13 41.89 -14.17
C GLU A 6 0.61 40.73 -15.05
N GLN A 7 1.45 40.20 -15.95
CA GLN A 7 1.09 39.03 -16.76
C GLN A 7 1.06 37.74 -15.93
N ASN A 8 1.95 37.61 -14.94
CA ASN A 8 1.93 36.50 -14.00
C ASN A 8 0.66 36.50 -13.16
N ASP A 9 0.18 37.68 -12.73
CA ASP A 9 -1.05 37.78 -11.94
C ASP A 9 -2.30 37.43 -12.77
N LYS A 10 -2.34 37.82 -14.05
CA LYS A 10 -3.40 37.42 -14.99
C LYS A 10 -3.39 35.92 -15.27
N LEU A 11 -2.20 35.34 -15.49
CA LEU A 11 -2.05 33.90 -15.71
C LEU A 11 -2.43 33.09 -14.46
N LYS A 12 -1.97 33.49 -13.27
CA LYS A 12 -2.36 32.85 -12.00
C LYS A 12 -3.86 32.92 -11.77
N ARG A 13 -4.49 34.08 -12.02
CA ARG A 13 -5.95 34.23 -11.92
C ARG A 13 -6.68 33.34 -12.92
N ALA A 14 -6.20 33.25 -14.17
CA ALA A 14 -6.78 32.36 -15.18
C ALA A 14 -6.64 30.88 -14.80
N ILE A 15 -5.50 30.47 -14.26
CA ILE A 15 -5.27 29.09 -13.78
C ILE A 15 -6.18 28.78 -12.59
N ILE A 16 -6.31 29.71 -11.63
CA ILE A 16 -7.19 29.52 -10.47
C ILE A 16 -8.65 29.41 -10.93
N ILE A 17 -9.11 30.29 -11.82
CA ILE A 17 -10.47 30.22 -12.37
C ILE A 17 -10.70 28.89 -13.10
N SER A 18 -9.73 28.45 -13.90
CA SER A 18 -9.80 27.15 -14.58
C SER A 18 -9.88 26.00 -13.58
N ALA A 19 -9.01 25.96 -12.58
CA ALA A 19 -9.01 24.91 -11.56
C ALA A 19 -10.32 24.86 -10.78
N VAL A 20 -10.87 26.01 -10.39
CA VAL A 20 -12.17 26.10 -9.71
C VAL A 20 -13.30 25.60 -10.61
N LEU A 21 -13.30 25.96 -11.89
CA LEU A 21 -14.30 25.51 -12.85
C LEU A 21 -14.27 23.98 -13.05
N HIS A 22 -13.08 23.38 -13.08
CA HIS A 22 -12.92 21.93 -13.16
C HIS A 22 -13.41 21.24 -11.88
N ILE A 23 -13.11 21.79 -10.70
CA ILE A 23 -13.61 21.24 -9.42
C ILE A 23 -15.14 21.24 -9.39
N ILE A 24 -15.77 22.32 -9.86
CA ILE A 24 -17.23 22.40 -9.97
C ILE A 24 -17.74 21.34 -10.96
N LEU A 25 -17.10 21.19 -12.11
CA LEU A 25 -17.47 20.19 -13.10
C LEU A 25 -17.36 18.76 -12.55
N PHE A 26 -16.29 18.43 -11.82
CA PHE A 26 -16.17 17.12 -11.16
C PHE A 26 -17.20 16.92 -10.06
N ALA A 27 -17.52 17.96 -9.28
CA ALA A 27 -18.57 17.88 -8.27
C ALA A 27 -19.95 17.59 -8.90
N VAL A 28 -20.28 18.25 -10.01
CA VAL A 28 -21.51 18.00 -10.78
C VAL A 28 -21.52 16.61 -11.40
N LEU A 29 -20.41 16.16 -12.00
CA LEU A 29 -20.33 14.83 -12.61
C LEU A 29 -20.48 13.71 -11.57
N ILE A 30 -19.85 13.84 -10.42
CA ILE A 30 -19.96 12.85 -9.34
C ILE A 30 -21.39 12.86 -8.78
N TRP A 31 -21.97 14.04 -8.54
CA TRP A 31 -23.36 14.15 -8.07
C TRP A 31 -24.36 13.59 -9.08
N SER A 32 -24.20 13.92 -10.36
CA SER A 32 -25.00 13.37 -11.46
C SER A 32 -24.81 11.86 -11.60
N SER A 33 -23.60 11.33 -11.34
CA SER A 33 -23.36 9.87 -11.41
C SER A 33 -24.08 9.10 -10.29
N PHE A 34 -24.38 9.75 -9.15
CA PHE A 34 -25.22 9.17 -8.11
C PHE A 34 -26.72 9.36 -8.37
N ASP A 35 -27.11 10.43 -9.08
CA ASP A 35 -28.49 10.73 -9.50
C ASP A 35 -28.82 10.21 -10.91
N GLU A 36 -27.97 9.35 -11.50
CA GLU A 36 -28.24 8.73 -12.79
C GLU A 36 -29.13 7.49 -12.59
N HIS A 37 -30.41 7.74 -12.36
CA HIS A 37 -31.42 6.89 -13.00
C HIS A 37 -31.14 6.98 -14.51
N ILE A 38 -30.47 5.96 -15.06
CA ILE A 38 -30.26 5.78 -16.50
C ILE A 38 -31.65 5.67 -17.15
N GLU A 39 -32.24 6.80 -17.51
CA GLU A 39 -33.24 6.89 -18.57
C GLU A 39 -32.46 7.28 -19.83
N ALA A 40 -31.74 6.29 -20.37
CA ALA A 40 -31.07 6.35 -21.66
C ALA A 40 -32.10 6.44 -22.82
N SER A 41 -32.96 7.46 -22.81
CA SER A 41 -33.99 7.70 -23.81
C SER A 41 -34.10 9.18 -24.16
N ALA A 42 -33.00 9.78 -24.61
CA ALA A 42 -33.04 11.09 -25.25
C ALA A 42 -31.87 11.29 -26.24
N GLY A 43 -31.79 10.43 -27.25
CA GLY A 43 -30.82 10.64 -28.34
C GLY A 43 -30.79 9.52 -29.38
N GLY A 44 -31.55 9.70 -30.46
CA GLY A 44 -31.54 8.83 -31.65
C GLY A 44 -32.88 8.15 -31.82
N GLY A 45 -33.78 8.65 -32.69
CA GLY A 45 -33.55 8.58 -34.13
C GLY A 45 -33.92 7.17 -34.58
N GLY A 46 -35.14 7.02 -35.10
CA GLY A 46 -35.75 5.73 -35.45
C GLY A 46 -34.84 4.80 -36.25
N GLY A 47 -34.89 3.52 -35.88
CA GLY A 47 -34.18 2.46 -36.56
C GLY A 47 -34.79 1.11 -36.22
N SER A 48 -35.79 0.74 -37.01
CA SER A 48 -36.32 -0.61 -37.13
C SER A 48 -35.21 -1.58 -37.55
N ALA A 49 -34.46 -2.13 -36.59
CA ALA A 49 -33.65 -3.32 -36.75
C ALA A 49 -33.15 -3.71 -35.36
N ILE A 50 -33.95 -4.50 -34.65
CA ILE A 50 -33.41 -5.35 -33.60
C ILE A 50 -32.45 -6.30 -34.33
N ASP A 51 -31.18 -5.90 -34.41
CA ASP A 51 -30.07 -6.78 -34.75
C ASP A 51 -29.81 -7.63 -33.52
N ALA A 52 -30.56 -8.73 -33.42
CA ALA A 52 -30.27 -9.79 -32.47
C ALA A 52 -29.03 -10.55 -32.96
N VAL A 53 -27.84 -9.98 -32.74
CA VAL A 53 -26.61 -10.75 -32.83
C VAL A 53 -26.66 -11.88 -31.80
N MET A 54 -26.69 -13.11 -32.31
CA MET A 54 -26.53 -14.31 -31.53
C MET A 54 -25.21 -14.24 -30.78
N VAL A 55 -25.23 -14.07 -29.45
CA VAL A 55 -24.02 -14.22 -28.63
C VAL A 55 -23.66 -15.68 -28.65
N ASP A 56 -22.57 -16.04 -29.34
CA ASP A 56 -22.03 -17.39 -29.32
C ASP A 56 -21.64 -17.75 -27.87
N PRO A 57 -22.31 -18.73 -27.23
CA PRO A 57 -22.03 -19.13 -25.86
C PRO A 57 -20.60 -19.66 -25.66
N GLY A 58 -19.90 -20.05 -26.73
CA GLY A 58 -18.49 -20.44 -26.66
C GLY A 58 -17.53 -19.28 -26.30
N ALA A 59 -17.84 -18.06 -26.74
CA ALA A 59 -16.97 -16.89 -26.52
C ALA A 59 -17.05 -16.39 -25.07
N VAL A 60 -18.24 -16.41 -24.45
CA VAL A 60 -18.44 -15.99 -23.05
C VAL A 60 -17.82 -16.97 -22.06
N VAL A 61 -17.84 -18.28 -22.36
CA VAL A 61 -17.18 -19.31 -21.54
C VAL A 61 -15.66 -19.17 -21.63
N GLN A 62 -15.09 -18.88 -22.81
CA GLN A 62 -13.66 -18.61 -22.94
C GLN A 62 -13.24 -17.34 -22.18
N GLN A 63 -14.05 -16.28 -22.20
CA GLN A 63 -13.76 -15.06 -21.47
C GLN A 63 -13.85 -15.26 -19.94
N TYR A 64 -14.84 -16.02 -19.48
CA TYR A 64 -14.98 -16.37 -18.06
C TYR A 64 -13.83 -17.25 -17.57
N ASN A 65 -13.43 -18.28 -18.33
CA ASN A 65 -12.28 -19.12 -17.99
C ASN A 65 -10.98 -18.31 -17.94
N ARG A 66 -10.76 -17.41 -18.91
CA ARG A 66 -9.59 -16.52 -18.91
C ARG A 66 -9.57 -15.61 -17.69
N GLN A 67 -10.72 -15.06 -17.29
CA GLN A 67 -10.82 -14.19 -16.11
C GLN A 67 -10.61 -14.99 -14.81
N GLN A 68 -11.11 -16.23 -14.75
CA GLN A 68 -10.92 -17.12 -13.61
C GLN A 68 -9.45 -17.56 -13.47
N ASP A 69 -8.78 -17.90 -14.58
CA ASP A 69 -7.35 -18.23 -14.59
C ASP A 69 -6.50 -17.02 -14.17
N GLN A 70 -6.83 -15.81 -14.64
CA GLN A 70 -6.17 -14.58 -14.21
C GLN A 70 -6.36 -14.34 -12.71
N GLN A 71 -7.56 -14.49 -12.17
CA GLN A 71 -7.79 -14.37 -10.72
C GLN A 71 -7.07 -15.46 -9.93
N ALA A 72 -7.08 -16.72 -10.40
CA ALA A 72 -6.40 -17.82 -9.72
C ALA A 72 -4.88 -17.60 -9.70
N SER A 73 -4.30 -17.12 -10.80
CA SER A 73 -2.87 -16.77 -10.86
C SER A 73 -2.52 -15.59 -9.96
N ALA A 74 -3.36 -14.54 -9.92
CA ALA A 74 -3.19 -13.40 -9.03
C ALA A 74 -3.25 -13.82 -7.54
N ARG A 75 -4.24 -14.64 -7.16
CA ARG A 75 -4.36 -15.17 -5.79
C ARG A 75 -3.14 -16.00 -5.38
N ARG A 76 -2.64 -16.88 -6.25
CA ARG A 76 -1.41 -17.66 -5.96
C ARG A 76 -0.20 -16.75 -5.77
N ALA A 77 -0.03 -15.74 -6.61
CA ALA A 77 1.05 -14.78 -6.48
C ALA A 77 0.96 -13.96 -5.18
N GLU A 78 -0.24 -13.58 -4.75
CA GLU A 78 -0.48 -12.92 -3.46
C GLU A 78 -0.20 -13.85 -2.27
N GLU A 79 -0.65 -15.09 -2.33
CA GLU A 79 -0.38 -16.10 -1.28
C GLU A 79 1.12 -16.38 -1.15
N GLU A 80 1.85 -16.47 -2.26
CA GLU A 80 3.29 -16.69 -2.27
C GLU A 80 4.04 -15.49 -1.66
N ARG A 81 3.64 -14.27 -2.01
CA ARG A 81 4.16 -13.04 -1.39
C ARG A 81 3.88 -13.01 0.11
N LYS A 82 2.66 -13.39 0.53
CA LYS A 82 2.27 -13.42 1.94
C LYS A 82 3.07 -14.47 2.71
N LYS A 83 3.28 -15.66 2.15
CA LYS A 83 4.15 -16.70 2.75
C LYS A 83 5.58 -16.21 2.92
N LEU A 84 6.14 -15.56 1.90
CA LEU A 84 7.50 -15.01 1.99
C LEU A 84 7.61 -13.93 3.07
N GLN A 85 6.62 -13.03 3.16
CA GLN A 85 6.57 -12.02 4.21
C GLN A 85 6.43 -12.62 5.61
N GLN A 86 5.60 -13.66 5.77
CA GLN A 86 5.45 -14.37 7.05
C GLN A 86 6.76 -15.04 7.46
N GLN A 87 7.40 -15.77 6.55
CA GLN A 87 8.70 -16.41 6.84
C GLN A 87 9.76 -15.38 7.23
N GLN A 88 9.82 -14.25 6.52
CA GLN A 88 10.79 -13.19 6.85
C GLN A 88 10.49 -12.55 8.21
N ALA A 89 9.22 -12.34 8.56
CA ALA A 89 8.82 -11.82 9.86
C ALA A 89 9.15 -12.81 10.99
N GLU A 90 8.86 -14.10 10.81
CA GLU A 90 9.20 -15.16 11.77
C GLU A 90 10.71 -15.28 11.95
N GLU A 91 11.50 -15.23 10.87
CA GLU A 91 12.96 -15.29 10.95
C GLU A 91 13.53 -14.08 11.70
N LEU A 92 13.02 -12.88 11.43
CA LEU A 92 13.43 -11.67 12.15
C LEU A 92 13.07 -11.76 13.63
N GLN A 93 11.88 -12.25 13.97
CA GLN A 93 11.44 -12.42 15.35
C GLN A 93 12.31 -13.45 16.10
N GLN A 94 12.62 -14.58 15.46
CA GLN A 94 13.52 -15.59 16.03
C GLN A 94 14.93 -15.04 16.24
N LYS A 95 15.47 -14.28 15.28
CA LYS A 95 16.78 -13.61 15.42
C LYS A 95 16.80 -12.63 16.59
N GLN A 96 15.77 -11.80 16.73
CA GLN A 96 15.65 -10.85 17.84
C GLN A 96 15.58 -11.57 19.20
N ALA A 97 14.78 -12.63 19.30
CA ALA A 97 14.67 -13.41 20.53
C ALA A 97 16.02 -14.06 20.89
N ALA A 98 16.68 -14.71 19.93
CA ALA A 98 17.99 -15.32 20.13
C ALA A 98 19.07 -14.29 20.51
N GLU A 99 19.05 -13.11 19.90
CA GLU A 99 19.98 -12.02 20.24
C GLU A 99 19.73 -11.50 21.66
N GLN A 100 18.46 -11.35 22.06
CA GLN A 100 18.11 -10.93 23.41
C GLN A 100 18.53 -11.97 24.46
N GLU A 101 18.38 -13.27 24.18
CA GLU A 101 18.87 -14.33 25.05
C GLU A 101 20.40 -14.33 25.15
N ARG A 102 21.10 -14.15 24.03
CA ARG A 102 22.56 -14.04 24.00
C ARG A 102 23.05 -12.85 24.80
N LEU A 103 22.40 -11.70 24.69
CA LEU A 103 22.70 -10.50 25.48
C LEU A 103 22.51 -10.76 26.98
N LYS A 104 21.41 -11.41 27.37
CA LYS A 104 21.17 -11.79 28.78
C LYS A 104 22.24 -12.73 29.33
N GLN A 105 22.71 -13.69 28.53
CA GLN A 105 23.79 -14.59 28.94
C GLN A 105 25.12 -13.84 29.12
N LEU A 106 25.46 -12.96 28.17
CA LEU A 106 26.66 -12.13 28.24
C LEU A 106 26.63 -11.19 29.45
N GLU A 107 25.47 -10.62 29.77
CA GLU A 107 25.28 -9.75 30.94
C GLU A 107 25.48 -10.53 32.25
N LYS A 108 24.92 -11.74 32.35
CA LYS A 108 25.15 -12.62 33.52
C LYS A 108 26.62 -13.00 33.68
N GLU A 109 27.30 -13.34 32.58
CA GLU A 109 28.72 -13.68 32.61
C GLU A 109 29.59 -12.48 33.02
N ARG A 110 29.28 -11.28 32.51
CA ARG A 110 29.92 -10.03 32.91
C ARG A 110 29.73 -9.75 34.40
N LEU A 111 28.53 -9.96 34.93
CA LEU A 111 28.24 -9.74 36.35
C LEU A 111 29.03 -10.71 37.23
N ALA A 112 29.02 -12.00 36.89
CA ALA A 112 29.75 -13.03 37.63
C ALA A 112 31.27 -12.78 37.61
N ALA A 113 31.84 -12.39 36.46
CA ALA A 113 33.25 -12.02 36.36
C ALA A 113 33.58 -10.77 37.21
N GLN A 114 32.69 -9.78 37.25
CA GLN A 114 32.88 -8.59 38.06
C GLN A 114 32.82 -8.90 39.57
N GLU A 115 31.92 -9.79 40.00
CA GLU A 115 31.86 -10.22 41.40
C GLU A 115 33.11 -10.98 41.82
N GLN A 116 33.63 -11.88 40.97
CA GLN A 116 34.89 -12.58 41.24
C GLN A 116 36.08 -11.62 41.32
N GLN A 117 36.16 -10.64 40.42
CA GLN A 117 37.21 -9.62 40.46
C GLN A 117 37.15 -8.80 41.75
N LYS A 118 35.95 -8.36 42.18
CA LYS A 118 35.77 -7.63 43.44
C LYS A 118 36.23 -8.46 44.63
N GLN A 119 35.83 -9.73 44.73
CA GLN A 119 36.24 -10.60 45.83
C GLN A 119 37.76 -10.82 45.86
N ALA A 120 38.40 -11.00 44.69
CA ALA A 120 39.84 -11.15 44.59
C ALA A 120 40.58 -9.86 44.99
N GLU A 121 40.07 -8.69 44.60
CA GLU A 121 40.64 -7.39 44.98
C GLU A 121 40.49 -7.13 46.49
N GLU A 122 39.36 -7.50 47.08
CA GLU A 122 39.11 -7.36 48.52
C GLU A 122 40.02 -8.28 49.34
N ALA A 123 40.21 -9.53 48.91
CA ALA A 123 41.15 -10.47 49.52
C ALA A 123 42.61 -10.00 49.39
N ALA A 124 43.00 -9.44 48.24
CA ALA A 124 44.34 -8.88 48.03
C ALA A 124 44.59 -7.65 48.92
N LYS A 125 43.58 -6.78 49.11
CA LYS A 125 43.65 -5.63 50.02
C LYS A 125 43.78 -6.05 51.49
N LEU A 126 43.03 -7.07 51.91
CA LEU A 126 43.13 -7.65 53.26
C LEU A 126 44.49 -8.32 53.53
N ALA A 127 45.12 -8.91 52.52
CA ALA A 127 46.44 -9.53 52.64
C ALA A 127 47.61 -8.51 52.58
N GLN A 128 47.36 -7.29 52.12
CA GLN A 128 48.35 -6.20 52.10
C GLN A 128 48.30 -5.30 53.36
N GLN A 129 47.30 -5.46 54.22
CA GLN A 129 47.25 -4.86 55.57
C GLN A 129 47.87 -5.79 56.61
#